data_AF-A0A2U9IGD9-F1
#
_entry.id   AF-A0A2U9IGD9-F1
#
_cell.length_a   1.000
_cell.length_b   1.000
_cell.length_c   1.000
_cell.angle_alpha   90.00
_cell.angle_beta   90.00
_cell.angle_gamma   90.00
#
_symmetry.space_group_name_H-M   'P 1'
#
loop_
_entity.id
_entity.type
_entity.pdbx_description
1 polymer ?
#
loop_
_entity_poly.entity_id
_entity_poly.type
_entity_poly.pdbx_seq_one_letter_code
_entity_poly.pdbx_strand_id
1 'polypeptide(L)'
;MEQPDFLRHVASKVLTPNNLDLKRLDDVRRLLAYAESKYKFSSYGGDPKKITDYLLSPDFTELELVIGVELAKKLLQEIINSYNDENIKKAAEKVLQEIDGYKDMEDSDAVVMYKKY
;
A
#
# COMPACT_ATOMS: atom_id res chain seq x y z
N MET A 1 -10.18 -21.58 2.08
CA MET A 1 -10.43 -20.46 1.16
C MET A 1 -9.07 -19.99 0.67
N GLU A 2 -8.83 -20.02 -0.65
CA GLU A 2 -7.59 -19.53 -1.25
C GLU A 2 -7.59 -18.00 -1.16
N GLN A 3 -6.52 -17.41 -0.61
CA GLN A 3 -6.38 -15.96 -0.54
C GLN A 3 -6.08 -15.40 -1.95
N PRO A 4 -6.60 -14.21 -2.29
CA PRO A 4 -6.41 -13.63 -3.62
C PRO A 4 -4.93 -13.37 -3.91
N ASP A 5 -4.54 -13.55 -5.17
CA ASP A 5 -3.21 -13.15 -5.64
C ASP A 5 -3.07 -11.62 -5.57
N PHE A 6 -2.08 -11.16 -4.81
CA PHE A 6 -1.87 -9.74 -4.55
C PHE A 6 -1.64 -8.95 -5.85
N LEU A 7 -0.71 -9.39 -6.70
CA LEU A 7 -0.36 -8.66 -7.92
C LEU A 7 -1.51 -8.64 -8.93
N ARG A 8 -2.11 -9.81 -9.18
CA ARG A 8 -3.11 -9.99 -10.24
C ARG A 8 -4.48 -9.47 -9.85
N HIS A 9 -4.89 -9.65 -8.60
CA HIS A 9 -6.26 -9.34 -8.18
C HIS A 9 -6.38 -8.05 -7.36
N VAL A 10 -5.30 -7.59 -6.71
CA VAL A 10 -5.33 -6.38 -5.87
C VAL A 10 -4.58 -5.24 -6.56
N ALA A 11 -3.26 -5.38 -6.74
CA ALA A 11 -2.42 -4.32 -7.30
C ALA A 11 -2.86 -3.94 -8.73
N SER A 12 -3.17 -4.91 -9.58
CA SER A 12 -3.61 -4.63 -10.95
C SER A 12 -4.93 -3.85 -11.01
N LYS A 13 -5.89 -4.08 -10.12
CA LYS A 13 -7.14 -3.31 -10.08
C LYS A 13 -6.93 -1.86 -9.70
N VAL A 14 -5.92 -1.60 -8.87
CA VAL A 14 -5.61 -0.24 -8.41
C VAL A 14 -4.72 0.46 -9.43
N LEU A 15 -3.77 -0.22 -10.05
CA LEU A 15 -2.81 0.41 -10.95
C LEU A 15 -3.32 0.60 -12.38
N THR A 16 -4.19 -0.28 -12.87
CA THR A 16 -4.67 -0.25 -14.27
C THR A 16 -5.59 0.93 -14.61
N PRO A 17 -6.56 1.34 -13.77
CA PRO A 17 -7.46 2.45 -14.11
C PRO A 17 -6.87 3.84 -13.79
N ASN A 18 -5.73 3.93 -13.12
CA ASN A 18 -5.13 5.21 -12.77
C ASN A 18 -4.10 5.60 -13.84
N ASN A 19 -4.15 6.86 -14.31
CA ASN A 19 -3.22 7.48 -15.28
C ASN A 19 -1.80 7.65 -14.71
N LEU A 20 -1.21 6.60 -14.16
CA LEU A 20 0.22 6.54 -13.90
C LEU A 20 0.94 6.55 -15.26
N ASP A 21 1.93 7.41 -15.39
CA ASP A 21 2.83 7.37 -16.54
C ASP A 21 3.47 5.98 -16.63
N LEU A 22 3.62 5.46 -17.86
CA LEU A 22 4.10 4.10 -18.14
C LEU A 22 5.39 3.79 -17.38
N LYS A 23 6.30 4.76 -17.24
CA LYS A 23 7.57 4.58 -16.53
C LYS A 23 7.35 4.30 -15.04
N ARG A 24 6.47 5.07 -14.39
CA ARG A 24 6.14 4.84 -12.98
C ARG A 24 5.43 3.51 -12.79
N LEU A 25 4.57 3.13 -13.73
CA LEU A 25 3.85 1.87 -13.68
C LEU A 25 4.80 0.66 -13.73
N ASP A 26 5.83 0.70 -14.59
CA ASP A 26 6.88 -0.33 -14.63
C ASP A 26 7.71 -0.36 -13.34
N ASP A 27 8.11 0.80 -12.80
CA ASP A 27 8.84 0.88 -11.53
C ASP A 27 8.04 0.27 -10.38
N VAL A 28 6.75 0.60 -10.30
CA VAL A 28 5.82 0.08 -9.29
C VAL A 28 5.65 -1.43 -9.42
N ARG A 29 5.46 -1.96 -10.64
CA ARG A 29 5.39 -3.41 -10.87
C ARG A 29 6.66 -4.11 -10.41
N ARG A 30 7.83 -3.51 -10.66
CA ARG A 30 9.11 -4.05 -10.24
C ARG A 30 9.27 -4.06 -8.71
N LEU A 31 8.89 -2.99 -8.03
CA LEU A 31 8.89 -2.92 -6.56
C LEU A 31 7.96 -3.97 -5.95
N LEU A 32 6.74 -4.11 -6.48
CA LEU A 32 5.79 -5.10 -5.97
C LEU A 32 6.26 -6.54 -6.23
N ALA A 33 6.83 -6.83 -7.40
CA ALA A 33 7.39 -8.15 -7.69
C ALA A 33 8.59 -8.48 -6.78
N TYR A 34 9.43 -7.49 -6.50
CA TYR A 34 10.54 -7.64 -5.54
C TYR A 34 10.02 -7.91 -4.13
N ALA A 35 9.04 -7.14 -3.66
CA ALA A 35 8.41 -7.34 -2.37
C ALA A 35 7.77 -8.73 -2.25
N GLU A 36 7.01 -9.17 -3.25
CA GLU A 36 6.39 -10.50 -3.25
C GLU A 36 7.45 -11.61 -3.16
N SER A 37 8.58 -11.47 -3.87
CA SER A 37 9.70 -12.41 -3.80
C SER A 37 10.41 -12.40 -2.43
N LYS A 38 10.64 -11.20 -1.87
CA LYS A 38 11.36 -10.99 -0.61
C LYS A 38 10.57 -11.50 0.59
N TYR A 39 9.30 -11.11 0.70
CA TYR A 39 8.43 -11.46 1.82
C TYR A 39 7.67 -12.78 1.59
N LYS A 40 7.66 -13.29 0.35
CA LYS A 40 7.01 -14.56 -0.02
C LYS A 40 5.53 -14.59 0.35
N PHE A 41 4.80 -13.49 0.08
CA PHE A 41 3.35 -13.41 0.30
C PHE A 41 2.51 -13.81 -0.92
N SER A 42 3.13 -14.39 -1.94
CA SER A 42 2.43 -14.90 -3.13
C SER A 42 1.44 -16.00 -2.78
N SER A 43 0.27 -15.99 -3.41
CA SER A 43 -0.72 -17.07 -3.26
C SER A 43 -0.34 -18.37 -3.98
N TYR A 44 0.57 -18.33 -4.97
CA TYR A 44 0.95 -19.50 -5.79
C TYR A 44 2.15 -20.30 -5.25
N GLY A 45 2.70 -19.93 -4.09
CA GLY A 45 3.86 -20.62 -3.52
C GLY A 45 4.46 -19.99 -2.26
N GLY A 46 3.72 -19.09 -1.63
CA GLY A 46 4.12 -18.38 -0.43
C GLY A 46 3.08 -18.49 0.68
N ASP A 47 3.17 -17.57 1.65
CA ASP A 47 2.19 -17.42 2.71
C ASP A 47 1.54 -16.03 2.59
N PRO A 48 0.30 -15.94 2.08
CA PRO A 48 -0.43 -14.69 1.94
C PRO A 48 -0.51 -13.85 3.22
N LYS A 49 -0.36 -14.47 4.40
CA LYS A 49 -0.33 -13.75 5.68
C LYS A 49 0.87 -12.81 5.80
N LYS A 50 1.99 -13.13 5.14
CA LYS A 50 3.20 -12.30 5.16
C LYS A 50 3.07 -10.97 4.43
N ILE A 51 1.93 -10.71 3.79
CA ILE A 51 1.63 -9.37 3.29
C ILE A 51 1.62 -8.35 4.44
N THR A 52 1.28 -8.77 5.67
CA THR A 52 1.37 -7.89 6.85
C THR A 52 2.79 -7.40 7.08
N ASP A 53 3.77 -8.28 6.89
CA ASP A 53 5.19 -7.94 7.07
C ASP A 53 5.62 -6.93 6.01
N TYR A 54 5.12 -7.08 4.78
CA TYR A 54 5.35 -6.11 3.71
C TYR A 54 4.72 -4.75 4.01
N LEU A 55 3.44 -4.72 4.40
CA LEU A 55 2.72 -3.48 4.70
C LEU A 55 3.37 -2.66 5.82
N LEU A 56 3.97 -3.35 6.80
CA LEU A 56 4.68 -2.72 7.92
C LEU A 56 6.17 -2.47 7.64
N SER A 57 6.64 -2.76 6.43
CA SER A 57 8.05 -2.63 6.06
C SER A 57 8.37 -1.29 5.39
N PRO A 58 9.64 -0.85 5.43
CA PRO A 58 10.10 0.31 4.66
C PRO A 58 9.89 0.17 3.16
N ASP A 59 9.83 -1.05 2.62
CA ASP A 59 9.62 -1.28 1.20
C ASP A 59 8.22 -0.82 0.75
N PHE A 60 7.22 -0.88 1.65
CA PHE A 60 5.89 -0.35 1.37
C PHE A 60 5.87 1.18 1.43
N THR A 61 6.61 1.79 2.35
CA THR A 61 6.80 3.26 2.38
C THR A 61 7.46 3.75 1.10
N GLU A 62 8.44 3.02 0.56
CA GLU A 62 9.05 3.34 -0.73
C GLU A 62 8.02 3.26 -1.87
N LEU A 63 7.17 2.22 -1.88
CA LEU A 63 6.07 2.12 -2.84
C LEU A 63 5.15 3.34 -2.75
N GLU A 64 4.75 3.72 -1.54
CA GLU A 64 3.89 4.88 -1.28
C GLU A 64 4.48 6.17 -1.87
N LEU A 65 5.79 6.40 -1.71
CA LEU A 65 6.46 7.57 -2.28
C LEU A 65 6.45 7.57 -3.82
N VAL A 66 6.45 6.39 -4.44
CA VAL A 66 6.43 6.25 -5.91
C VAL A 66 5.02 6.42 -6.49
N ILE A 67 4.00 5.80 -5.88
CA ILE A 67 2.61 5.87 -6.37
C ILE A 67 1.84 7.09 -5.85
N GLY A 68 2.32 7.70 -4.77
CA GLY A 68 1.64 8.77 -4.05
C GLY A 68 0.57 8.27 -3.09
N VAL A 69 0.29 9.11 -2.09
CA VAL A 69 -0.62 8.83 -0.97
C VAL A 69 -2.01 8.38 -1.43
N GLU A 70 -2.61 9.01 -2.44
CA GLU A 70 -3.95 8.64 -2.92
C GLU A 70 -4.02 7.21 -3.47
N LEU A 71 -3.01 6.79 -4.23
CA LEU A 71 -2.96 5.43 -4.79
C LEU A 71 -2.60 4.41 -3.72
N ALA A 72 -1.73 4.75 -2.78
CA ALA A 72 -1.43 3.91 -1.63
C ALA A 72 -2.69 3.63 -0.80
N LYS A 73 -3.50 4.64 -0.51
CA LYS A 73 -4.80 4.48 0.17
C LYS A 73 -5.76 3.57 -0.60
N LYS A 74 -5.90 3.77 -1.92
CA LYS A 74 -6.73 2.88 -2.76
C LYS A 74 -6.22 1.44 -2.72
N LEU A 75 -4.91 1.25 -2.70
CA LEU A 75 -4.29 -0.07 -2.62
C LEU A 75 -4.58 -0.76 -1.28
N LEU A 76 -4.41 -0.04 -0.17
CA LEU A 76 -4.77 -0.54 1.16
C LEU A 76 -6.25 -0.88 1.27
N GLN A 77 -7.13 -0.05 0.72
CA GLN A 77 -8.57 -0.31 0.69
C GLN A 77 -8.91 -1.58 -0.10
N GLU A 78 -8.26 -1.80 -1.26
CA GLU A 78 -8.47 -3.01 -2.05
C GLU A 78 -7.95 -4.27 -1.33
N ILE A 79 -6.86 -4.16 -0.54
CA ILE A 79 -6.40 -5.24 0.34
C ILE A 79 -7.48 -5.58 1.37
N ILE A 80 -8.03 -4.58 2.07
CA ILE A 80 -9.07 -4.79 3.08
C ILE A 80 -10.31 -5.48 2.49
N ASN A 81 -10.68 -5.08 1.26
CA ASN A 81 -11.85 -5.63 0.56
C ASN A 81 -11.61 -7.04 0.01
N SER A 82 -10.40 -7.34 -0.44
CA SER A 82 -10.09 -8.59 -1.15
C SER A 82 -9.68 -9.73 -0.23
N TYR A 83 -8.94 -9.45 0.85
CA TYR A 83 -8.46 -10.49 1.75
C TYR A 83 -9.53 -10.87 2.77
N ASN A 84 -9.59 -12.15 3.15
CA ASN A 84 -10.52 -12.62 4.19
C ASN A 84 -9.87 -12.70 5.57
N ASP A 85 -8.54 -12.64 5.67
CA ASP A 85 -7.83 -12.75 6.94
C ASP A 85 -7.91 -11.44 7.74
N GLU A 86 -8.41 -11.52 8.98
CA GLU A 86 -8.55 -10.34 9.85
C GLU A 86 -7.23 -9.68 10.20
N ASN A 87 -6.12 -10.43 10.29
CA ASN A 87 -4.82 -9.84 10.61
C ASN A 87 -4.30 -8.98 9.46
N ILE A 88 -4.52 -9.43 8.22
CA ILE A 88 -4.19 -8.68 7.01
C ILE A 88 -5.01 -7.39 6.97
N LYS A 89 -6.32 -7.48 7.23
CA LYS A 89 -7.20 -6.30 7.30
C LYS A 89 -6.74 -5.30 8.35
N LYS A 90 -6.49 -5.76 9.58
CA LYS A 90 -6.02 -4.89 10.66
C LYS A 90 -4.68 -4.22 10.35
N ALA A 91 -3.74 -4.94 9.71
CA ALA A 91 -2.47 -4.35 9.30
C ALA A 91 -2.69 -3.26 8.23
N ALA A 92 -3.51 -3.52 7.23
CA ALA A 92 -3.84 -2.54 6.19
C ALA A 92 -4.58 -1.32 6.76
N GLU A 93 -5.54 -1.52 7.67
CA GLU A 93 -6.25 -0.43 8.37
C GLU A 93 -5.29 0.41 9.22
N LYS A 94 -4.35 -0.24 9.93
CA LYS A 94 -3.35 0.47 10.73
C LYS A 94 -2.48 1.37 9.85
N VAL A 95 -1.96 0.85 8.75
CA VAL A 95 -1.14 1.65 7.83
C VAL A 95 -1.98 2.76 7.18
N LEU A 96 -3.24 2.48 6.84
CA LEU A 96 -4.16 3.48 6.30
C LEU A 96 -4.37 4.63 7.30
N GLN A 97 -4.58 4.31 8.57
CA GLN A 97 -4.70 5.29 9.66
C GLN A 97 -3.40 6.05 9.91
N GLU A 98 -2.23 5.41 9.77
CA GLU A 98 -0.95 6.11 9.87
C GLU A 98 -0.83 7.15 8.75
N ILE A 99 -1.12 6.77 7.51
CA ILE A 99 -1.10 7.69 6.36
C ILE A 99 -2.13 8.83 6.51
N ASP A 100 -3.33 8.56 7.06
CA ASP A 100 -4.32 9.59 7.37
C ASP A 100 -3.90 10.49 8.55
N GLY A 101 -3.36 9.91 9.62
CA GLY A 101 -2.92 10.64 10.81
C GLY A 101 -1.70 11.52 10.58
N TYR A 102 -0.80 11.12 9.67
CA TYR A 102 0.27 12.00 9.19
C TYR A 102 -0.29 13.23 8.47
N LYS A 103 -1.42 13.10 7.77
CA LYS A 103 -2.09 14.20 7.09
C LYS A 103 -2.62 15.25 8.08
N ASP A 104 -3.18 14.80 9.21
CA ASP A 104 -3.64 15.71 10.27
C ASP A 104 -2.48 16.45 10.98
N MET A 105 -1.29 15.85 11.06
CA MET A 105 -0.09 16.52 11.61
C MET A 105 0.54 17.50 10.61
N GLU A 106 0.63 17.17 9.32
CA GLU A 106 1.13 18.10 8.30
C GLU A 106 0.20 19.32 8.11
N ASP A 107 -1.12 19.13 8.13
CA ASP A 107 -2.09 20.25 8.10
C ASP A 107 -2.05 21.08 9.41
N SER A 108 -1.72 20.46 10.56
CA SER A 108 -1.61 21.17 11.83
C SER A 108 -0.32 22.01 11.93
N ASP A 109 0.81 21.52 11.45
CA ASP A 109 2.08 22.27 11.47
C ASP A 109 2.13 23.40 10.42
N ALA A 110 1.39 23.26 9.31
CA ALA A 110 1.27 24.34 8.31
C ALA A 110 0.44 25.54 8.81
N VAL A 111 -0.54 25.32 9.71
CA VAL A 111 -1.40 26.40 10.24
C VAL A 111 -0.72 27.22 11.34
N VAL A 112 0.28 26.66 12.05
CA VAL A 112 0.99 27.38 13.13
C VAL A 112 2.10 28.31 12.59
N MET A 113 2.63 28.07 11.40
CA MET A 113 3.70 28.88 10.81
C MET A 113 3.26 30.23 10.23
N TYR A 114 1.97 30.44 9.94
CA TYR A 114 1.46 31.71 9.34
C TYR A 114 0.73 32.64 10.33
N LYS A 115 0.99 32.48 11.64
CA LYS A 115 0.62 33.49 12.65
C LYS A 115 1.78 33.76 13.59
N LYS A 116 2.86 34.34 13.07
CA LYS A 116 3.72 35.18 13.92
C LYS A 116 4.42 36.26 13.10
N TYR A 117 4.09 37.49 13.50
CA TYR A 117 4.65 38.80 13.16
C TYR A 117 4.06 39.50 11.94
#